data_AF-A0A2W5DLF9-F1
#
_entry.id   AF-A0A2W5DLF9-F1
#
_cell.length_a   1.000
_cell.length_b   1.000
_cell.length_c   1.000
_cell.angle_alpha   90.00
_cell.angle_beta   90.00
_cell.angle_gamma   90.00
#
_symmetry.space_group_name_H-M   'P 1'
#
loop_
_entity.id
_entity.type
_entity.pdbx_description
1 polymer ?
#
loop_
_entity_poly.entity_id
_entity_poly.type
_entity_poly.pdbx_seq_one_letter_code
_entity_poly.pdbx_strand_id
1 'polypeptide(L)'
;MAMARQPGWFTPTLRRRAVAAVLASLGLPWMLGEFAKSFHTPGLSNDPERAQLLIDYIVIGAVLFCLSMVATWLMGCWVTAVMKGPRRDADPFPGDPGEPPP
;
A
#
# COMPACT_ATOMS: atom_id res chain seq x y z
N MET A 1 31.26 -4.44 -17.18
CA MET A 1 29.88 -4.59 -17.68
C MET A 1 28.92 -4.28 -16.53
N ALA A 2 28.62 -3.00 -16.31
CA ALA A 2 27.73 -2.59 -15.22
C ALA A 2 26.28 -2.71 -15.71
N MET A 3 25.53 -3.61 -15.08
CA MET A 3 24.12 -3.83 -15.35
C MET A 3 23.36 -2.55 -15.00
N ALA A 4 22.94 -1.79 -16.02
CA ALA A 4 22.15 -0.59 -15.86
C ALA A 4 20.88 -0.94 -15.05
N ARG A 5 20.83 -0.46 -13.81
CA ARG A 5 19.69 -0.64 -12.92
C ARG A 5 18.53 0.11 -13.58
N GLN A 6 17.63 -0.63 -14.25
CA GLN A 6 16.48 -0.03 -14.92
C GLN A 6 15.76 0.89 -13.94
N PRO A 7 15.49 2.16 -14.30
CA PRO A 7 14.70 3.05 -13.46
C PRO A 7 13.28 2.48 -13.45
N GLY A 8 12.96 1.72 -12.39
CA GLY A 8 11.62 1.23 -12.18
C GLY A 8 10.67 2.42 -12.05
N TRP A 9 9.52 2.34 -12.71
CA TRP A 9 8.44 3.34 -12.60
C TRP A 9 8.02 3.62 -11.14
N PHE A 10 8.28 2.68 -10.23
CA PHE A 10 8.03 2.79 -8.80
C PHE A 10 9.34 2.84 -8.01
N THR A 11 9.50 3.87 -7.19
CA THR A 11 10.63 3.98 -6.26
C THR A 11 10.58 2.87 -5.20
N PRO A 12 11.72 2.41 -4.68
CA PRO A 12 11.75 1.37 -3.65
C PRO A 12 10.99 1.76 -2.38
N THR A 13 10.96 3.06 -2.05
CA THR A 13 10.19 3.61 -0.92
C THR A 13 8.69 3.49 -1.16
N LEU A 14 8.21 3.80 -2.37
CA LEU A 14 6.80 3.67 -2.75
C LEU A 14 6.37 2.20 -2.69
N ARG A 15 7.21 1.27 -3.17
CA ARG A 15 6.94 -0.16 -3.09
C ARG A 15 6.77 -0.65 -1.65
N ARG A 16 7.66 -0.24 -0.74
CA ARG A 16 7.56 -0.61 0.69
C ARG A 16 6.28 -0.07 1.33
N ARG A 17 5.92 1.19 1.05
CA ARG A 17 4.68 1.80 1.55
C ARG A 17 3.44 1.13 1.00
N ALA A 18 3.44 0.75 -0.28
CA ALA A 18 2.33 0.02 -0.89
C ALA A 18 2.12 -1.34 -0.23
N VAL A 19 3.19 -2.11 0.00
CA VAL A 19 3.11 -3.40 0.71
C VAL A 19 2.56 -3.20 2.12
N ALA A 20 3.05 -2.20 2.86
CA ALA A 20 2.55 -1.89 4.20
C ALA A 20 1.05 -1.50 4.18
N ALA A 21 0.63 -0.70 3.21
CA ALA A 21 -0.77 -0.29 3.06
C ALA A 21 -1.69 -1.46 2.71
N VAL A 22 -1.26 -2.38 1.83
CA VAL A 22 -2.01 -3.60 1.51
C VAL A 22 -2.16 -4.48 2.76
N LEU A 23 -1.05 -4.73 3.47
CA LEU A 23 -1.08 -5.51 4.70
C LEU A 23 -1.99 -4.87 5.76
N ALA A 24 -1.94 -3.55 5.92
CA ALA A 24 -2.83 -2.82 6.81
C ALA A 24 -4.30 -2.92 6.38
N SER A 25 -4.59 -2.86 5.08
CA SER A 25 -5.95 -2.97 4.52
C SER A 25 -6.58 -4.34 4.74
N LEU A 26 -5.77 -5.40 4.81
CA LEU A 26 -6.22 -6.75 5.14
C LEU A 26 -6.31 -6.95 6.66
N GLY A 27 -5.27 -6.52 7.38
CA GLY A 27 -5.13 -6.77 8.81
C GLY A 27 -6.09 -5.96 9.69
N LEU A 28 -6.29 -4.68 9.39
CA LEU A 28 -7.14 -3.81 10.23
C LEU A 28 -8.60 -4.27 10.26
N PRO A 29 -9.28 -4.49 9.10
CA PRO A 29 -10.66 -4.95 9.12
C PRO A 29 -10.81 -6.34 9.73
N TRP A 30 -9.84 -7.23 9.50
CA TRP A 30 -9.83 -8.56 10.11
C TRP A 30 -9.76 -8.50 11.64
N MET A 31 -8.81 -7.73 12.19
CA MET A 31 -8.69 -7.54 13.64
C MET A 31 -9.94 -6.90 14.25
N LEU A 32 -10.53 -5.91 13.56
CA LEU A 32 -11.80 -5.29 13.97
C LEU A 32 -12.96 -6.30 13.96
N GLY A 33 -13.02 -7.17 12.96
CA GLY A 33 -14.03 -8.24 12.85
C GLY A 33 -13.94 -9.26 13.99
N GLU A 34 -12.75 -9.77 14.26
CA GLU A 34 -12.50 -10.72 15.36
C GLU A 34 -12.74 -10.08 16.74
N PHE A 35 -12.36 -8.80 16.89
CA PHE A 35 -12.68 -8.03 18.09
C PHE A 35 -14.20 -7.87 18.26
N ALA A 36 -14.93 -7.52 17.20
CA ALA A 36 -16.38 -7.36 17.24
C ALA A 36 -17.09 -8.68 17.60
N LYS A 37 -16.64 -9.82 17.05
CA LYS A 37 -17.15 -11.15 17.40
C LYS A 37 -16.93 -11.50 18.88
N SER A 38 -15.85 -11.01 19.49
CA SER A 38 -15.55 -11.25 20.92
C SER A 38 -16.58 -10.63 21.87
N PHE A 39 -17.36 -9.63 21.42
CA PHE A 39 -18.45 -9.04 22.21
C PHE A 39 -19.78 -9.79 22.05
N HIS A 40 -19.88 -10.79 21.17
CA HIS A 40 -21.07 -11.62 21.02
C HIS A 40 -20.96 -12.89 21.85
N THR A 41 -21.55 -12.85 23.05
CA THR A 41 -21.68 -14.01 23.93
C THR A 41 -22.76 -14.96 23.39
N PRO A 42 -22.44 -16.23 23.10
CA PRO A 42 -23.45 -17.22 22.72
C PRO A 42 -24.41 -17.44 23.91
N GLY A 43 -25.67 -17.03 23.74
CA GLY A 43 -26.73 -17.16 24.77
C GLY A 43 -27.55 -15.89 25.04
N LEU A 44 -27.14 -14.71 24.57
CA LEU A 44 -27.88 -13.45 24.74
C LEU A 44 -28.68 -13.01 23.50
N SER A 45 -28.34 -13.56 22.32
CA SER A 45 -28.96 -13.24 21.03
C SER A 45 -29.88 -14.36 20.56
N ASN A 46 -31.07 -14.01 20.04
CA ASN A 46 -32.01 -14.97 19.47
C ASN A 46 -31.49 -15.67 18.20
N ASP A 47 -30.54 -15.06 17.47
CA ASP A 47 -29.95 -15.60 16.22
C ASP A 47 -28.45 -15.25 16.12
N PRO A 48 -27.57 -15.96 16.84
CA PRO A 48 -26.14 -15.66 16.88
C PRO A 48 -25.44 -15.87 15.53
N GLU A 49 -25.89 -16.85 14.74
CA GLU A 49 -25.30 -17.18 13.43
C GLU A 49 -25.49 -16.05 12.42
N ARG A 50 -26.67 -15.41 12.42
CA ARG A 50 -27.00 -14.33 11.49
C ARG A 50 -26.19 -13.06 11.78
N ALA A 51 -25.97 -12.77 13.06
CA ALA A 51 -25.15 -11.64 13.49
C ALA A 51 -23.67 -11.83 13.12
N GLN A 52 -23.15 -13.06 13.26
CA GLN A 52 -21.78 -13.39 12.89
C GLN A 52 -21.54 -13.25 11.38
N LEU A 53 -22.47 -13.74 10.54
CA LEU A 53 -22.41 -13.57 9.09
C LEU A 53 -22.47 -12.10 8.66
N LEU A 54 -23.27 -11.28 9.33
CA LEU A 54 -23.35 -9.84 9.04
C LEU A 54 -22.01 -9.14 9.31
N ILE A 55 -21.35 -9.46 10.42
CA ILE A 55 -20.00 -8.95 10.74
C ILE A 55 -19.03 -9.37 9.64
N ASP A 56 -19.06 -10.62 9.21
CA ASP A 56 -18.17 -11.11 8.14
C ASP A 56 -18.40 -10.37 6.81
N TYR A 57 -19.64 -10.10 6.41
CA TYR A 57 -19.92 -9.32 5.21
C TYR A 57 -19.39 -7.88 5.30
N ILE A 58 -19.53 -7.23 6.46
CA ILE A 58 -18.99 -5.88 6.68
C ILE A 58 -17.47 -5.90 6.59
N VAL A 59 -16.82 -6.89 7.21
CA VAL A 59 -15.35 -7.03 7.20
C VAL A 59 -14.84 -7.22 5.78
N ILE A 60 -15.45 -8.13 5.01
CA ILE A 60 -15.08 -8.36 3.60
C ILE A 60 -15.28 -7.09 2.78
N GLY A 61 -16.42 -6.40 2.95
CA GLY A 61 -16.70 -5.13 2.28
C GLY A 61 -15.64 -4.06 2.60
N ALA A 62 -15.26 -3.93 3.86
CA ALA A 62 -14.24 -2.99 4.30
C ALA A 62 -12.86 -3.31 3.72
N VAL A 63 -12.46 -4.59 3.67
CA VAL A 63 -11.20 -5.01 3.03
C VAL A 63 -11.19 -4.62 1.56
N LEU A 64 -12.25 -4.95 0.81
CA LEU A 64 -12.35 -4.61 -0.61
C LEU A 64 -12.32 -3.09 -0.83
N PHE A 65 -13.00 -2.33 0.02
CA PHE A 65 -12.99 -0.88 -0.04
C PHE A 65 -11.59 -0.31 0.19
N CYS A 66 -10.89 -0.75 1.25
CA CYS A 66 -9.53 -0.31 1.53
C CYS A 66 -8.55 -0.68 0.39
N LEU A 67 -8.64 -1.90 -0.15
CA LEU A 67 -7.83 -2.31 -1.31
C LEU A 67 -8.09 -1.44 -2.54
N SER A 68 -9.35 -1.05 -2.80
CA SER A 68 -9.70 -0.18 -3.91
C SER A 68 -9.10 1.23 -3.77
N MET A 69 -9.05 1.75 -2.55
CA MET A 69 -8.37 3.02 -2.21
C MET A 69 -6.87 2.95 -2.48
N VAL A 70 -6.20 1.87 -2.04
CA VAL A 70 -4.77 1.67 -2.30
C VAL A 70 -4.49 1.55 -3.80
N ALA A 71 -5.33 0.81 -4.54
CA ALA A 71 -5.22 0.69 -5.99
C ALA A 71 -5.36 2.05 -6.69
N THR A 72 -6.35 2.85 -6.28
CA THR A 72 -6.57 4.20 -6.81
C THR A 72 -5.36 5.11 -6.56
N TRP A 73 -4.79 5.05 -5.37
CA TRP A 73 -3.59 5.82 -5.02
C TRP A 73 -2.36 5.40 -5.83
N LEU A 74 -2.15 4.09 -6.02
CA LEU A 74 -1.08 3.56 -6.86
C LEU A 74 -1.23 3.96 -8.33
N MET A 75 -2.46 3.98 -8.83
CA MET A 75 -2.76 4.47 -10.18
C MET A 75 -2.38 5.94 -10.33
N GLY A 76 -2.70 6.78 -9.35
CA GLY A 76 -2.28 8.18 -9.33
C GLY A 76 -0.75 8.34 -9.34
N CYS A 77 -0.05 7.56 -8.50
CA CYS A 77 1.41 7.55 -8.48
C CYS A 77 1.99 7.12 -9.84
N TRP A 78 1.42 6.11 -10.48
CA TRP A 78 1.83 5.67 -11.81
C TRP A 78 1.66 6.75 -12.87
N VAL A 79 0.50 7.41 -12.92
CA VAL A 79 0.25 8.53 -13.85
C VAL A 79 1.29 9.65 -13.64
N THR A 80 1.60 10.01 -12.40
CA THR A 80 2.62 11.04 -12.14
C THR A 80 4.03 10.61 -12.57
N ALA A 81 4.37 9.32 -12.46
CA ALA A 81 5.63 8.77 -12.92
C ALA A 81 5.72 8.82 -14.45
N VAL A 82 4.62 8.52 -15.14
CA VAL A 82 4.52 8.64 -16.61
C VAL A 82 4.69 10.08 -17.05
N MET A 83 4.02 11.03 -16.40
CA MET A 83 4.10 12.46 -16.77
C MET A 83 5.47 13.09 -16.51
N LYS A 84 6.17 12.68 -15.45
CA LYS A 84 7.51 13.23 -15.12
C LYS A 84 8.62 12.63 -15.98
N GLY A 85 8.39 11.47 -16.58
CA GLY A 85 9.40 10.78 -17.39
C GLY A 85 10.59 10.24 -16.58
N PRO A 86 11.62 9.71 -17.26
CA PRO A 86 12.78 9.11 -16.62
C PRO A 86 13.57 10.15 -15.81
N ARG A 87 14.02 9.77 -14.62
CA ARG A 87 14.94 10.59 -13.82
C ARG A 87 16.22 10.79 -14.62
N ARG A 88 16.44 12.02 -15.08
CA ARG A 88 17.74 12.47 -15.59
C ARG A 88 18.56 12.93 -14.40
N ASP A 89 19.57 12.16 -14.04
CA ASP A 89 20.62 12.69 -13.18
C ASP A 89 21.42 13.68 -14.04
N ALA A 90 21.62 14.89 -13.52
CA ALA A 90 22.35 15.94 -14.22
C ALA A 90 23.81 15.51 -14.44
N ASP A 91 24.45 16.11 -15.43
CA ASP A 91 25.88 16.01 -15.63
C ASP A 91 26.65 16.56 -14.40
N PRO A 92 27.82 15.99 -14.08
CA PRO A 92 28.68 16.52 -13.02
C PRO A 92 28.98 18.00 -13.27
N PHE A 93 28.78 18.83 -12.25
CA PHE A 93 29.11 20.26 -12.34
C PHE A 93 30.64 20.43 -12.32
N PRO A 94 31.23 21.24 -13.21
CA PRO A 94 32.68 21.46 -13.21
C PRO A 94 33.12 22.09 -11.88
N GLY A 95 34.02 21.41 -11.16
CA GLY A 95 34.49 21.80 -9.83
C GLY A 95 33.89 21.02 -8.65
N ASP A 96 33.25 19.88 -8.91
CA ASP A 96 32.78 18.95 -7.87
C ASP A 96 33.96 18.49 -6.97
N PRO A 97 33.85 18.53 -5.63
CA PRO A 97 34.89 18.07 -4.70
C PRO A 97 35.31 16.62 -4.97
N GLY A 98 36.36 16.47 -5.77
CA GLY A 98 36.89 15.19 -6.28
C GLY A 98 37.69 15.34 -7.57
N GLU A 99 37.52 16.45 -8.30
CA GLU A 99 38.29 16.74 -9.52
C GLU A 99 39.75 17.14 -9.15
N PRO A 100 40.79 16.47 -9.69
CA PRO A 100 42.17 16.94 -9.56
C PRO A 100 42.32 18.30 -10.26
N PRO A 101 43.09 19.26 -9.69
CA PRO A 101 43.25 20.58 -10.29
C PRO A 101 43.93 20.49 -11.67
N PRO A 102 43.63 21.43 -12.58
CA PRO A 102 44.23 21.49 -13.91
C PRO A 102 45.75 21.70 -13.87
#